data_AF-A0A6V7WZU2-F1
#
_entry.id   AF-A0A6V7WZU2-F1
#
_cell.length_a   1.000
_cell.length_b   1.000
_cell.length_c   1.000
_cell.angle_alpha   90.00
_cell.angle_beta   90.00
_cell.angle_gamma   90.00
#
_symmetry.space_group_name_H-M   'P 1'
#
loop_
_entity.id
_entity.type
_entity.pdbx_description
1 polymer ?
#
loop_
_entity_poly.entity_id
_entity_poly.type
_entity_poly.pdbx_seq_one_letter_code
_entity_poly.pdbx_strand_id
1 'polypeptide(L)'
;MSEDRKIIEKEGLKYYKEKGQWYQISPIEEGKVPVDIKTQKLMKLNLLPEIQLDVFKCLSFTQLLVVQQTNVYFKNFVNEHGKVLAMKKFDKLEILPISDSTINRYQEHKPVPKLYDFELEEHRFCDFGMCEQKYKFFKPEPRLYEFELSEELEKKWKYGIKNSIPMFLTSLTPYVNTNIVVCELEQNDKLEKGLYYFQLSKYPKNIEEMKIARYFFQLLFNCSFTFFDIHLAIINPQMLELLFDDVKVPLQIHTQETDLMFYDDHPLNIVRNHLVANEFNIEFGKRFDFDVEEKADVVLEILANGGDKFSSIYLEYLHSKLYNLLIEHIVASQDITKMVKKIHFEGMYGPLISSENAINVKIEVIDNIKITKFQLVNKYNPKIVFSVSAKHFNKIHAPGQENCETGVDAKIRRIK
;
A
#
# COMPACT_ATOMS: atom_id res chain seq x y z
N MET A 1 15.63 -13.41 -35.15
CA MET A 1 16.84 -13.99 -34.53
C MET A 1 17.49 -14.86 -35.58
N SER A 2 18.71 -14.55 -36.01
CA SER A 2 19.41 -15.27 -37.06
C SER A 2 20.09 -16.53 -36.54
N GLU A 3 20.21 -17.51 -37.42
CA GLU A 3 20.73 -18.86 -37.24
C GLU A 3 22.11 -18.93 -36.54
N ASP A 4 22.22 -19.95 -35.69
CA ASP A 4 23.42 -20.68 -35.26
C ASP A 4 24.52 -19.94 -34.49
N ARG A 5 24.24 -19.64 -33.21
CA ARG A 5 25.31 -19.52 -32.20
C ARG A 5 25.80 -20.91 -31.80
N LYS A 6 26.93 -21.36 -32.38
CA LYS A 6 27.58 -22.62 -32.00
C LYS A 6 28.31 -22.45 -30.66
N ILE A 7 27.76 -23.02 -29.59
CA ILE A 7 28.40 -23.10 -28.27
C ILE A 7 29.39 -24.28 -28.30
N ILE A 8 30.61 -24.06 -27.83
CA ILE A 8 31.61 -25.12 -27.65
C ILE A 8 32.10 -25.13 -26.21
N GLU A 9 32.49 -26.31 -25.72
CA GLU A 9 33.08 -26.48 -24.39
C GLU A 9 34.54 -26.89 -24.54
N LYS A 10 35.43 -26.19 -23.85
CA LYS A 10 36.87 -26.48 -23.84
C LYS A 10 37.39 -26.27 -22.42
N GLU A 11 38.03 -27.31 -21.87
CA GLU A 11 38.64 -27.26 -20.52
C GLU A 11 37.65 -26.90 -19.40
N GLY A 12 36.39 -27.36 -19.51
CA GLY A 12 35.33 -27.08 -18.53
C GLY A 12 34.77 -25.65 -18.59
N LEU A 13 35.13 -24.88 -19.63
CA LEU A 13 34.63 -23.54 -19.88
C LEU A 13 33.83 -23.54 -21.19
N LYS A 14 32.66 -22.90 -21.19
CA LYS A 14 31.82 -22.75 -22.39
C LYS A 14 32.16 -21.46 -23.12
N TYR A 15 32.11 -21.49 -24.44
CA TYR A 15 32.40 -20.35 -25.31
C TYR A 15 31.36 -20.24 -26.42
N TYR A 16 31.08 -19.02 -26.87
CA TYR A 16 30.33 -18.77 -28.10
C TYR A 16 31.12 -17.88 -29.06
N LYS A 17 30.85 -18.02 -30.36
CA LYS A 17 31.50 -17.23 -31.41
C LYS A 17 30.54 -16.18 -31.96
N GLU A 18 30.95 -14.92 -31.96
CA GLU A 18 30.19 -13.84 -32.57
C GLU A 18 31.13 -12.96 -33.41
N LYS A 19 30.80 -12.77 -34.70
CA LYS A 19 31.59 -11.99 -35.66
C LYS A 19 33.08 -12.37 -35.72
N GLY A 20 33.38 -13.67 -35.61
CA GLY A 20 34.75 -14.19 -35.72
C GLY A 20 35.53 -14.22 -34.39
N GLN A 21 35.03 -13.59 -33.33
CA GLN A 21 35.67 -13.57 -32.01
C GLN A 21 35.00 -14.58 -31.06
N TRP A 22 35.81 -15.19 -30.20
CA TRP A 22 35.35 -16.11 -29.16
C TRP A 22 35.15 -15.35 -27.85
N TYR A 23 34.02 -15.62 -27.21
CA TYR A 23 33.65 -15.06 -25.92
C TYR A 23 33.49 -16.20 -24.92
N GLN A 24 34.18 -16.12 -23.78
CA GLN A 24 34.03 -17.06 -22.67
C GLN A 24 32.72 -16.77 -21.93
N ILE A 25 31.90 -17.80 -21.75
CA ILE A 25 30.70 -17.75 -20.92
C ILE A 25 31.18 -17.96 -19.49
N SER A 26 31.07 -16.91 -18.66
CA SER A 26 31.50 -16.98 -17.26
C SER A 26 30.55 -17.89 -16.47
N PRO A 27 31.02 -18.70 -15.51
CA PRO A 27 30.15 -19.52 -14.65
C PRO A 27 29.08 -18.71 -13.90
N ILE A 28 29.29 -17.39 -13.74
CA ILE A 28 28.35 -16.46 -13.11
C ILE A 28 27.12 -16.17 -14.00
N GLU A 29 27.18 -16.46 -15.30
CA GLU A 29 26.10 -16.17 -16.26
C GLU A 29 25.06 -17.30 -16.39
N GLU A 30 25.32 -18.50 -15.86
CA GLU A 30 24.39 -19.64 -16.02
C GLU A 30 23.15 -19.58 -15.09
N GLY A 31 23.10 -18.62 -14.15
CA GLY A 31 21.97 -18.45 -13.23
C GLY A 31 21.36 -17.04 -13.19
N LYS A 32 21.94 -16.05 -13.89
CA LYS A 32 21.42 -14.68 -13.91
C LYS A 32 20.73 -14.42 -15.24
N VAL A 33 19.49 -13.93 -15.21
CA VAL A 33 18.84 -13.37 -16.41
C VAL A 33 19.80 -12.33 -17.00
N PRO A 34 20.37 -12.55 -18.20
CA PRO A 34 21.33 -11.61 -18.74
C PRO A 34 20.62 -10.29 -18.95
N VAL A 35 21.04 -9.25 -18.23
CA VAL A 35 20.77 -7.89 -18.68
C VAL A 35 21.50 -7.76 -20.00
N ASP A 36 20.74 -7.62 -21.09
CA ASP A 36 21.27 -7.49 -22.46
C ASP A 36 22.53 -6.61 -22.45
N ILE A 37 23.59 -7.07 -23.11
CA ILE A 37 24.86 -6.36 -23.27
C ILE A 37 24.63 -4.90 -23.73
N LYS A 38 23.57 -4.62 -24.50
CA LYS A 38 23.15 -3.24 -24.82
C LYS A 38 22.75 -2.45 -23.58
N THR A 39 21.94 -3.01 -22.70
CA THR A 39 21.49 -2.38 -21.45
C THR A 39 22.67 -2.11 -20.51
N GLN A 40 23.62 -3.04 -20.39
CA GLN A 40 24.86 -2.80 -19.62
C GLN A 40 25.73 -1.69 -20.24
N LYS A 41 25.80 -1.60 -21.57
CA LYS A 41 26.51 -0.52 -22.27
C LYS A 41 25.81 0.83 -22.10
N LEU A 42 24.48 0.86 -22.16
CA LEU A 42 23.66 2.05 -21.91
C LEU A 42 23.86 2.58 -20.49
N MET A 43 23.98 1.68 -19.50
CA MET A 43 24.26 2.03 -18.10
C MET A 43 25.67 2.58 -17.83
N LYS A 44 26.60 2.46 -18.78
CA LYS A 44 27.93 3.08 -18.69
C LYS A 44 28.00 4.47 -19.31
N LEU A 45 26.92 4.92 -19.96
CA LEU A 45 26.85 6.26 -20.51
C LEU A 45 26.42 7.21 -19.39
N ASN A 46 27.18 8.29 -19.18
CA ASN A 46 26.80 9.43 -18.33
C ASN A 46 25.63 10.20 -18.98
N LEU A 47 24.46 9.56 -19.06
CA LEU A 47 23.23 10.16 -19.53
C LEU A 47 22.71 11.13 -18.47
N LEU A 48 22.01 12.18 -18.90
CA LEU A 48 21.28 13.06 -17.99
C LEU A 48 20.22 12.26 -17.21
N PRO A 49 19.92 12.61 -15.94
CA PRO A 49 18.94 11.90 -15.12
C PRO A 49 17.60 11.65 -15.81
N GLU A 50 17.08 12.63 -16.55
CA GLU A 50 15.80 12.53 -17.25
C GLU A 50 15.82 11.44 -18.34
N ILE A 51 16.94 11.32 -19.06
CA ILE A 51 17.14 10.30 -20.10
C ILE A 51 17.31 8.93 -19.45
N GLN A 52 18.03 8.83 -18.33
CA GLN A 52 18.16 7.58 -17.57
C GLN A 52 16.79 7.09 -17.08
N LEU A 53 15.95 8.01 -16.61
CA LEU A 53 14.59 7.71 -16.17
C LEU A 53 13.75 7.15 -17.32
N ASP A 54 13.80 7.78 -18.49
CA ASP A 54 13.07 7.30 -19.66
C ASP A 54 13.57 5.93 -20.15
N VAL A 55 14.89 5.67 -20.10
CA VAL A 55 15.44 4.34 -20.38
C VAL A 55 14.94 3.31 -19.36
N PHE A 56 14.88 3.68 -18.08
CA PHE A 56 14.48 2.78 -17.01
C PHE A 56 12.98 2.46 -17.04
N LYS A 57 12.14 3.37 -17.54
CA LYS A 57 10.71 3.09 -17.83
C LYS A 57 10.54 1.96 -18.86
N CYS A 58 11.54 1.70 -19.71
CA CYS A 58 11.49 0.63 -20.71
C CYS A 58 11.96 -0.73 -20.19
N LEU A 59 12.49 -0.81 -18.97
CA LEU A 59 13.01 -2.04 -18.38
C LEU A 59 11.88 -2.84 -17.70
N SER A 60 11.93 -4.17 -17.81
CA SER A 60 11.05 -5.04 -17.02
C SER A 60 11.43 -5.00 -15.54
N PHE A 61 10.56 -5.51 -14.66
CA PHE A 61 10.86 -5.58 -13.22
C PHE A 61 12.18 -6.27 -12.91
N THR A 62 12.35 -7.48 -13.44
CA THR A 62 13.55 -8.27 -13.21
C THR A 62 14.78 -7.50 -13.69
N GLN A 63 14.66 -6.78 -14.82
CA GLN A 63 15.73 -5.92 -15.30
C GLN A 63 16.00 -4.77 -14.31
N LEU A 64 14.99 -4.00 -13.91
CA LEU A 64 15.12 -2.89 -12.94
C LEU A 64 15.73 -3.33 -11.61
N LEU A 65 15.32 -4.48 -11.07
CA LEU A 65 15.94 -5.04 -9.86
C LEU A 65 17.42 -5.35 -10.08
N VAL A 66 17.77 -5.96 -11.22
CA VAL A 66 19.18 -6.21 -11.53
C VAL A 66 19.93 -4.88 -11.66
N VAL A 67 19.35 -3.85 -12.31
CA VAL A 67 19.94 -2.51 -12.40
C VAL A 67 20.21 -1.93 -11.01
N GLN A 68 19.20 -1.97 -10.15
CA GLN A 68 19.25 -1.48 -8.77
C GLN A 68 20.34 -2.18 -7.96
N GLN A 69 20.61 -3.46 -8.24
CA GLN A 69 21.65 -4.26 -7.60
C GLN A 69 23.05 -4.05 -8.20
N THR A 70 23.18 -3.43 -9.38
CA THR A 70 24.49 -3.30 -10.03
C THR A 70 25.43 -2.31 -9.34
N ASN A 71 24.92 -1.17 -8.85
CA ASN A 71 25.72 -0.21 -8.09
C ASN A 71 24.85 0.76 -7.24
N VAL A 72 25.50 1.47 -6.30
CA VAL A 72 24.85 2.41 -5.38
C VAL A 72 24.17 3.59 -6.09
N TYR A 73 24.75 4.09 -7.19
CA TYR A 73 24.16 5.18 -7.96
C TYR A 73 22.80 4.79 -8.55
N PHE A 74 22.71 3.65 -9.24
CA PHE A 74 21.44 3.20 -9.81
C PHE A 74 20.43 2.77 -8.76
N LYS A 75 20.91 2.22 -7.65
CA LYS A 75 20.04 1.98 -6.49
C LYS A 75 19.35 3.25 -6.04
N ASN A 76 20.12 4.32 -5.84
CA ASN A 76 19.58 5.62 -5.41
C ASN A 76 18.68 6.23 -6.48
N PHE A 77 19.08 6.15 -7.76
CA PHE A 77 18.31 6.67 -8.89
C PHE A 77 16.94 5.98 -9.03
N VAL A 78 16.89 4.65 -8.98
CA VAL A 78 15.63 3.89 -9.07
C VAL A 78 14.74 4.21 -7.87
N ASN A 79 15.31 4.33 -6.66
CA ASN A 79 14.56 4.69 -5.46
C ASN A 79 13.99 6.11 -5.54
N GLU A 80 14.79 7.08 -5.98
CA GLU A 80 14.38 8.49 -6.14
C GLU A 80 13.23 8.63 -7.13
N HIS A 81 13.25 7.84 -8.20
CA HIS A 81 12.23 7.85 -9.23
C HIS A 81 11.23 6.70 -9.11
N GLY A 82 11.14 6.01 -7.96
CA GLY A 82 10.34 4.79 -7.78
C GLY A 82 8.87 4.96 -8.12
N LYS A 83 8.29 6.16 -7.89
CA LYS A 83 6.91 6.48 -8.29
C LYS A 83 6.69 6.46 -9.82
N VAL A 84 7.70 6.89 -10.58
CA VAL A 84 7.66 6.95 -12.05
C VAL A 84 8.10 5.63 -12.66
N LEU A 85 8.97 4.90 -11.96
CA LEU A 85 9.47 3.57 -12.33
C LEU A 85 8.61 2.43 -11.77
N ALA A 86 7.51 2.74 -11.09
CA ALA A 86 6.53 1.76 -10.63
C ALA A 86 6.07 0.95 -11.85
N MET A 87 6.35 -0.34 -11.80
CA MET A 87 6.48 -1.13 -13.03
C MET A 87 5.14 -1.64 -13.52
N LYS A 88 4.16 -1.62 -12.62
CA LYS A 88 2.78 -1.95 -12.92
C LYS A 88 1.88 -1.10 -12.03
N LYS A 89 0.93 -0.45 -12.68
CA LYS A 89 -0.15 0.27 -12.01
C LYS A 89 -1.35 -0.67 -11.88
N PHE A 90 -1.90 -0.73 -10.68
CA PHE A 90 -3.11 -1.45 -10.34
C PHE A 90 -4.15 -0.42 -9.90
N ASP A 91 -5.42 -0.74 -10.13
CA ASP A 91 -6.52 0.05 -9.61
C ASP A 91 -6.62 -0.13 -8.09
N LYS A 92 -6.73 -1.37 -7.63
CA LYS A 92 -6.97 -1.68 -6.22
C LYS A 92 -5.96 -2.69 -5.67
N LEU A 93 -5.50 -2.46 -4.44
CA LEU A 93 -4.90 -3.45 -3.55
C LEU A 93 -5.86 -3.71 -2.39
N GLU A 94 -6.10 -4.98 -2.08
CA GLU A 94 -6.91 -5.37 -0.92
C GLU A 94 -6.35 -6.66 -0.30
N ILE A 95 -6.41 -6.77 1.03
CA ILE A 95 -6.02 -7.98 1.74
C ILE A 95 -7.27 -8.56 2.41
N LEU A 96 -7.72 -9.70 1.89
CA LEU A 96 -8.93 -10.37 2.32
C LEU A 96 -8.61 -11.56 3.24
N PRO A 97 -9.06 -11.55 4.50
CA PRO A 97 -9.05 -12.76 5.32
C PRO A 97 -10.08 -13.75 4.79
N ILE A 98 -9.65 -14.99 4.53
CA ILE A 98 -10.53 -16.04 4.01
C ILE A 98 -10.60 -17.21 4.99
N SER A 99 -11.80 -17.55 5.42
CA SER A 99 -12.08 -18.77 6.18
C SER A 99 -12.11 -19.99 5.26
N ASP A 100 -11.79 -21.18 5.79
CA ASP A 100 -11.79 -22.42 5.03
C ASP A 100 -13.13 -22.69 4.33
N SER A 101 -14.24 -22.32 4.95
CA SER A 101 -15.58 -22.43 4.38
C SER A 101 -15.75 -21.61 3.09
N THR A 102 -15.06 -20.48 2.99
CA THR A 102 -15.09 -19.60 1.82
C THR A 102 -14.11 -20.12 0.77
N ILE A 103 -12.94 -20.64 1.17
CA ILE A 103 -11.98 -21.31 0.28
C ILE A 103 -12.63 -22.51 -0.41
N ASN A 104 -13.37 -23.35 0.30
CA ASN A 104 -14.01 -24.53 -0.28
C ASN A 104 -14.98 -24.16 -1.40
N ARG A 105 -15.73 -23.05 -1.25
CA ARG A 105 -16.59 -22.53 -2.33
C ARG A 105 -15.78 -22.05 -3.54
N TYR A 106 -14.54 -21.61 -3.35
CA TYR A 106 -13.64 -21.22 -4.44
C TYR A 106 -12.95 -22.43 -5.11
N GLN A 107 -12.69 -23.51 -4.37
CA GLN A 107 -11.93 -24.68 -4.86
C GLN A 107 -12.77 -25.74 -5.57
N GLU A 108 -14.09 -25.80 -5.34
CA GLU A 108 -14.99 -26.77 -5.98
C GLU A 108 -15.07 -26.60 -7.52
N HIS A 109 -14.48 -25.54 -8.07
CA HIS A 109 -14.34 -25.33 -9.51
C HIS A 109 -12.87 -25.29 -9.93
N LYS A 110 -12.25 -26.48 -10.00
CA LYS A 110 -10.85 -26.64 -10.43
C LYS A 110 -10.60 -26.02 -11.81
N PRO A 111 -9.67 -25.05 -11.95
CA PRO A 111 -9.09 -24.77 -13.25
C PRO A 111 -8.08 -25.86 -13.63
N VAL A 112 -8.02 -26.20 -14.92
CA VAL A 112 -7.01 -27.07 -15.51
C VAL A 112 -5.68 -26.29 -15.55
N PRO A 113 -4.58 -26.77 -14.93
CA PRO A 113 -3.32 -26.03 -14.95
C PRO A 113 -2.68 -26.15 -16.33
N LYS A 114 -2.47 -25.00 -17.00
CA LYS A 114 -1.47 -24.86 -18.05
C LYS A 114 -0.42 -23.85 -17.58
N LEU A 115 0.85 -24.28 -17.59
CA LEU A 115 2.02 -23.42 -17.38
C LEU A 115 2.03 -22.35 -18.47
N TYR A 116 2.21 -21.08 -18.10
CA TYR A 116 2.51 -20.01 -19.05
C TYR A 116 3.52 -19.03 -18.45
N ASP A 117 4.55 -18.72 -19.23
CA ASP A 117 5.20 -17.41 -19.24
C ASP A 117 4.11 -16.37 -19.56
N PHE A 118 3.72 -15.52 -18.60
CA PHE A 118 2.96 -14.25 -18.70
C PHE A 118 1.93 -13.99 -19.84
N GLU A 119 1.36 -15.00 -20.51
CA GLU A 119 0.25 -14.83 -21.45
C GLU A 119 -1.09 -14.98 -20.73
N LEU A 120 -1.88 -13.89 -20.76
CA LEU A 120 -3.16 -13.70 -20.09
C LEU A 120 -4.27 -14.48 -20.82
N GLU A 121 -5.08 -15.25 -20.07
CA GLU A 121 -6.41 -15.67 -20.54
C GLU A 121 -7.48 -14.94 -19.71
N GLU A 122 -8.36 -14.24 -20.43
CA GLU A 122 -9.44 -13.35 -19.97
C GLU A 122 -10.63 -14.13 -19.41
N HIS A 123 -11.21 -13.70 -18.27
CA HIS A 123 -12.46 -14.24 -17.73
C HIS A 123 -13.40 -13.12 -17.27
N ARG A 124 -14.67 -13.21 -17.73
CA ARG A 124 -15.75 -12.21 -17.60
C ARG A 124 -16.28 -12.03 -16.18
N PHE A 125 -16.70 -10.81 -15.88
CA PHE A 125 -17.44 -10.44 -14.65
C PHE A 125 -18.94 -10.23 -14.88
N CYS A 126 -19.73 -10.57 -13.86
CA CYS A 126 -21.11 -10.12 -13.65
C CYS A 126 -21.28 -9.67 -12.19
N ASP A 127 -22.00 -8.57 -11.99
CA ASP A 127 -22.27 -7.95 -10.70
C ASP A 127 -23.30 -8.73 -9.86
N PHE A 128 -22.97 -8.95 -8.58
CA PHE A 128 -23.86 -9.32 -7.46
C PHE A 128 -24.73 -10.60 -7.51
N GLY A 129 -24.61 -11.44 -8.53
CA GLY A 129 -25.00 -12.86 -8.44
C GLY A 129 -23.76 -13.71 -8.14
N MET A 130 -23.85 -14.71 -7.27
CA MET A 130 -22.76 -15.68 -7.05
C MET A 130 -22.42 -16.39 -8.37
N CYS A 131 -21.56 -15.78 -9.18
CA CYS A 131 -21.02 -16.38 -10.38
C CYS A 131 -19.86 -17.28 -9.97
N GLU A 132 -19.87 -18.51 -10.47
CA GLU A 132 -18.80 -19.49 -10.38
C GLU A 132 -17.54 -18.95 -11.08
N GLN A 133 -16.79 -18.08 -10.42
CA GLN A 133 -15.56 -17.54 -10.96
C GLN A 133 -14.44 -18.58 -10.83
N LYS A 134 -13.75 -18.86 -11.94
CA LYS A 134 -12.51 -19.66 -11.93
C LYS A 134 -11.36 -18.75 -11.58
N TYR A 135 -10.97 -18.77 -10.31
CA TYR A 135 -9.81 -18.03 -9.83
C TYR A 135 -8.52 -18.76 -10.24
N LYS A 136 -7.57 -18.05 -10.85
CA LYS A 136 -6.22 -18.56 -11.10
C LYS A 136 -5.29 -18.04 -10.00
N PHE A 137 -4.97 -18.90 -9.04
CA PHE A 137 -3.94 -18.60 -8.04
C PHE A 137 -2.59 -18.47 -8.72
N PHE A 138 -1.89 -17.36 -8.47
CA PHE A 138 -0.55 -17.19 -8.97
C PHE A 138 0.44 -17.95 -8.06
N LYS A 139 1.16 -18.91 -8.64
CA LYS A 139 2.33 -19.55 -8.01
C LYS A 139 3.57 -19.15 -8.80
N PRO A 140 4.57 -18.49 -8.17
CA PRO A 140 5.76 -18.08 -8.88
C PRO A 140 6.55 -19.33 -9.30
N GLU A 141 7.32 -19.20 -10.37
CA GLU A 141 8.27 -20.23 -10.75
C GLU A 141 9.40 -20.30 -9.72
N PRO A 142 9.91 -21.50 -9.35
CA PRO A 142 10.96 -21.67 -8.34
C PRO A 142 12.16 -20.74 -8.53
N ARG A 143 12.64 -20.62 -9.77
CA ARG A 143 13.76 -19.74 -10.16
C ARG A 143 13.60 -18.27 -9.75
N LEU A 144 12.37 -17.78 -9.58
CA LEU A 144 12.09 -16.38 -9.25
C LEU A 144 12.25 -16.09 -7.75
N TYR A 145 12.19 -17.12 -6.90
CA TYR A 145 12.35 -17.00 -5.45
C TYR A 145 13.49 -17.88 -4.90
N GLU A 146 14.28 -18.50 -5.76
CA GLU A 146 15.51 -19.21 -5.43
C GLU A 146 16.67 -18.20 -5.25
N PHE A 147 16.72 -17.58 -4.07
CA PHE A 147 17.87 -16.80 -3.62
C PHE A 147 18.53 -17.47 -2.42
N GLU A 148 19.83 -17.25 -2.28
CA GLU A 148 20.59 -17.71 -1.11
C GLU A 148 20.26 -16.82 0.10
N LEU A 149 20.07 -17.45 1.26
CA LEU A 149 19.90 -16.74 2.52
C LEU A 149 21.25 -16.68 3.22
N SER A 150 21.54 -15.56 3.89
CA SER A 150 22.63 -15.55 4.86
C SER A 150 22.26 -16.46 6.04
N GLU A 151 23.26 -17.02 6.72
CA GLU A 151 23.04 -17.86 7.90
C GLU A 151 22.25 -17.12 8.98
N GLU A 152 22.50 -15.81 9.14
CA GLU A 152 21.80 -14.96 10.10
C GLU A 152 20.32 -14.79 9.75
N LEU A 153 20.01 -14.50 8.48
CA LEU A 153 18.63 -14.31 8.02
C LEU A 153 17.86 -15.63 8.08
N GLU A 154 18.47 -16.74 7.66
CA GLU A 154 17.87 -18.07 7.75
C GLU A 154 17.54 -18.43 9.21
N LYS A 155 18.43 -18.11 10.16
CA LYS A 155 18.19 -18.31 11.59
C LYS A 155 17.01 -17.47 12.10
N LYS A 156 16.91 -16.19 11.69
CA LYS A 156 15.75 -15.33 11.99
C LYS A 156 14.46 -15.92 11.43
N TRP A 157 14.48 -16.41 10.19
CA TRP A 157 13.31 -17.03 9.55
C TRP A 157 12.86 -18.31 10.25
N LYS A 158 13.80 -19.19 10.59
CA LYS A 158 13.51 -20.39 11.41
C LYS A 158 12.90 -20.02 12.76
N TYR A 159 13.36 -18.94 13.39
CA TYR A 159 12.76 -18.43 14.62
C TYR A 159 11.32 -17.94 14.38
N GLY A 160 11.06 -17.14 13.33
CA GLY A 160 9.72 -16.66 13.01
C GLY A 160 8.72 -17.78 12.73
N ILE A 161 9.14 -18.80 11.97
CA ILE A 161 8.36 -20.03 11.72
C ILE A 161 8.08 -20.77 13.02
N LYS A 162 9.11 -21.00 13.86
CA LYS A 162 8.97 -21.72 15.13
C LYS A 162 8.00 -21.05 16.11
N ASN A 163 7.97 -19.72 16.12
CA ASN A 163 7.07 -18.94 16.98
C ASN A 163 5.73 -18.59 16.29
N SER A 164 5.48 -19.12 15.09
CA SER A 164 4.25 -18.89 14.34
C SER A 164 3.91 -17.40 14.20
N ILE A 165 4.89 -16.57 13.83
CA ILE A 165 4.62 -15.16 13.56
C ILE A 165 3.68 -15.07 12.34
N PRO A 166 2.52 -14.40 12.43
CA PRO A 166 1.58 -14.36 11.32
C PRO A 166 2.05 -13.44 10.21
N MET A 167 1.72 -13.78 8.97
CA MET A 167 1.96 -12.96 7.77
C MET A 167 1.11 -11.70 7.74
N PHE A 168 -0.13 -11.82 8.22
CA PHE A 168 -1.11 -10.74 8.28
C PHE A 168 -1.79 -10.70 9.64
N LEU A 169 -2.09 -9.49 10.09
CA LEU A 169 -2.89 -9.20 11.26
C LEU A 169 -4.33 -8.96 10.77
N THR A 170 -5.31 -9.55 11.43
CA THR A 170 -6.73 -9.53 11.01
C THR A 170 -7.59 -9.07 12.18
N SER A 171 -8.55 -8.19 11.92
CA SER A 171 -9.57 -7.79 12.90
C SER A 171 -10.64 -8.86 13.10
N LEU A 172 -10.77 -9.77 12.12
CA LEU A 172 -11.65 -10.92 12.23
C LEU A 172 -11.02 -12.00 13.13
N THR A 173 -11.89 -12.59 13.95
CA THR A 173 -11.73 -13.69 14.91
C THR A 173 -10.79 -14.84 14.47
N PRO A 174 -10.39 -15.77 15.38
CA PRO A 174 -9.44 -16.86 15.09
C PRO A 174 -9.78 -17.81 13.93
N TYR A 175 -10.92 -17.66 13.24
CA TYR A 175 -11.40 -18.55 12.18
C TYR A 175 -10.77 -18.32 10.80
N VAL A 176 -9.86 -17.36 10.68
CA VAL A 176 -9.14 -17.08 9.43
C VAL A 176 -7.85 -17.88 9.40
N ASN A 177 -7.76 -18.85 8.47
CA ASN A 177 -6.59 -19.71 8.28
C ASN A 177 -5.68 -19.26 7.13
N THR A 178 -6.20 -18.49 6.16
CA THR A 178 -5.41 -17.94 5.07
C THR A 178 -5.84 -16.52 4.74
N ASN A 179 -4.94 -15.74 4.13
CA ASN A 179 -5.28 -14.45 3.57
C ASN A 179 -4.98 -14.47 2.08
N ILE A 180 -5.81 -13.77 1.32
CA ILE A 180 -5.61 -13.55 -0.10
C ILE A 180 -5.31 -12.06 -0.29
N VAL A 181 -4.20 -11.77 -0.96
CA VAL A 181 -3.94 -10.44 -1.48
C VAL A 181 -4.53 -10.35 -2.88
N VAL A 182 -5.42 -9.38 -3.08
CA VAL A 182 -6.09 -9.11 -4.34
C VAL A 182 -5.46 -7.85 -4.96
N CYS A 183 -5.05 -7.94 -6.21
CA CYS A 183 -4.63 -6.78 -7.00
C CYS A 183 -5.47 -6.69 -8.27
N GLU A 184 -6.18 -5.58 -8.43
CA GLU A 184 -7.05 -5.32 -9.57
C GLU A 184 -6.33 -4.46 -10.60
N LEU A 185 -6.36 -4.84 -11.87
CA LEU A 185 -5.79 -4.02 -12.94
C LEU A 185 -6.66 -2.82 -13.25
N GLU A 186 -6.00 -1.69 -13.53
CA GLU A 186 -6.65 -0.52 -14.11
C GLU A 186 -7.33 -0.91 -15.44
N GLN A 187 -8.63 -0.63 -15.55
CA GLN A 187 -9.36 -0.85 -16.78
C GLN A 187 -8.85 0.11 -17.86
N ASN A 188 -8.44 -0.44 -18.99
CA ASN A 188 -8.54 0.29 -20.25
C ASN A 188 -9.95 0.03 -20.80
N ASP A 189 -10.68 1.08 -21.19
CA ASP A 189 -12.12 1.19 -21.54
C ASP A 189 -12.82 0.06 -22.35
N LYS A 190 -12.12 -1.02 -22.73
CA LYS A 190 -12.62 -2.11 -23.57
C LYS A 190 -12.25 -3.52 -23.07
N LEU A 191 -11.51 -3.68 -21.98
CA LEU A 191 -11.08 -4.99 -21.48
C LEU A 191 -11.57 -5.26 -20.05
N GLU A 192 -11.82 -6.53 -19.77
CA GLU A 192 -12.28 -7.04 -18.47
C GLU A 192 -11.27 -6.72 -17.36
N LYS A 193 -11.78 -6.49 -16.14
CA LYS A 193 -10.96 -6.30 -14.93
C LYS A 193 -10.15 -7.56 -14.67
N GLY A 194 -8.85 -7.50 -14.94
CA GLY A 194 -7.93 -8.57 -14.57
C GLY A 194 -7.67 -8.54 -13.07
N LEU A 195 -7.95 -9.63 -12.37
CA LEU A 195 -7.71 -9.78 -10.94
C LEU A 195 -6.54 -10.74 -10.70
N TYR A 196 -5.60 -10.35 -9.84
CA TYR A 196 -4.51 -11.19 -9.38
C TYR A 196 -4.74 -11.57 -7.93
N TYR A 197 -4.58 -12.86 -7.65
CA TYR A 197 -4.76 -13.42 -6.32
C TYR A 197 -3.47 -14.07 -5.87
N PHE A 198 -2.94 -13.57 -4.75
CA PHE A 198 -1.81 -14.18 -4.06
C PHE A 198 -2.30 -14.80 -2.77
N GLN A 199 -2.32 -16.12 -2.73
CA GLN A 199 -2.64 -16.85 -1.52
C GLN A 199 -1.36 -17.08 -0.71
N LEU A 200 -1.32 -16.52 0.49
CA LEU A 200 -0.21 -16.71 1.42
C LEU A 200 -0.72 -17.39 2.68
N SER A 201 0.06 -18.36 3.17
CA SER A 201 -0.18 -18.99 4.47
C SER A 201 -0.24 -17.91 5.56
N LYS A 202 -1.24 -17.97 6.45
CA LYS A 202 -1.27 -17.09 7.62
C LYS A 202 -0.02 -17.27 8.47
N TYR A 203 0.42 -18.53 8.63
CA TYR A 203 1.64 -18.90 9.33
C TYR A 203 2.53 -19.70 8.38
N PRO A 204 3.66 -19.15 7.92
CA PRO A 204 4.60 -19.87 7.08
C PRO A 204 5.12 -21.13 7.78
N LYS A 205 5.09 -22.27 7.08
CA LYS A 205 5.45 -23.56 7.67
C LYS A 205 6.92 -23.93 7.49
N ASN A 206 7.58 -23.32 6.51
CA ASN A 206 8.95 -23.64 6.13
C ASN A 206 9.61 -22.45 5.41
N ILE A 207 10.91 -22.58 5.15
CA ILE A 207 11.72 -21.53 4.48
C ILE A 207 11.24 -21.26 3.05
N GLU A 208 10.73 -22.26 2.35
CA GLU A 208 10.22 -22.07 0.98
C GLU A 208 9.02 -21.13 0.96
N GLU A 209 8.05 -21.32 1.87
CA GLU A 209 6.90 -20.41 2.01
C GLU A 209 7.34 -18.98 2.36
N MET A 210 8.40 -18.82 3.16
CA MET A 210 8.99 -17.52 3.47
C MET A 210 9.64 -16.86 2.25
N LYS A 211 10.36 -17.63 1.42
CA LYS A 211 10.95 -17.13 0.16
C LYS A 211 9.86 -16.64 -0.80
N ILE A 212 8.79 -17.43 -0.93
CA ILE A 212 7.63 -17.08 -1.74
C ILE A 212 6.99 -15.78 -1.23
N ALA A 213 6.74 -15.67 0.08
CA ALA A 213 6.19 -14.45 0.68
C ALA A 213 7.08 -13.21 0.47
N ARG A 214 8.40 -13.34 0.69
CA ARG A 214 9.36 -12.26 0.42
C ARG A 214 9.30 -11.81 -1.03
N TYR A 215 9.34 -12.76 -1.98
CA TYR A 215 9.25 -12.46 -3.41
C TYR A 215 7.97 -11.68 -3.74
N PHE A 216 6.83 -12.09 -3.19
CA PHE A 216 5.56 -11.40 -3.40
C PHE A 216 5.49 -10.01 -2.82
N PHE A 217 5.92 -9.82 -1.57
CA PHE A 217 5.96 -8.47 -1.02
C PHE A 217 6.92 -7.57 -1.79
N GLN A 218 8.06 -8.11 -2.22
CA GLN A 218 8.97 -7.36 -3.08
C GLN A 218 8.30 -6.94 -4.39
N LEU A 219 7.46 -7.79 -5.01
CA LEU A 219 6.64 -7.38 -6.15
C LEU A 219 5.67 -6.25 -5.78
N LEU A 220 4.91 -6.41 -4.70
CA LEU A 220 3.90 -5.43 -4.27
C LEU A 220 4.50 -4.05 -3.98
N PHE A 221 5.64 -3.99 -3.28
CA PHE A 221 6.34 -2.73 -2.98
C PHE A 221 6.96 -2.05 -4.21
N ASN A 222 7.04 -2.73 -5.35
CA ASN A 222 7.49 -2.15 -6.62
C ASN A 222 6.33 -1.83 -7.58
N CYS A 223 5.08 -1.96 -7.11
CA CYS A 223 3.88 -1.58 -7.84
C CYS A 223 3.33 -0.24 -7.31
N SER A 224 2.45 0.38 -8.09
CA SER A 224 1.66 1.53 -7.64
C SER A 224 0.17 1.20 -7.73
N PHE A 225 -0.61 1.72 -6.80
CA PHE A 225 -2.05 1.47 -6.72
C PHE A 225 -2.82 2.78 -6.85
N THR A 226 -4.02 2.76 -7.43
CA THR A 226 -4.94 3.90 -7.29
C THR A 226 -5.52 3.90 -5.89
N PHE A 227 -5.95 2.74 -5.40
CA PHE A 227 -6.61 2.57 -4.12
C PHE A 227 -6.01 1.42 -3.31
N PHE A 228 -5.79 1.62 -2.02
CA PHE A 228 -5.39 0.57 -1.08
C PHE A 228 -6.41 0.46 0.06
N ASP A 229 -7.06 -0.69 0.13
CA ASP A 229 -8.12 -0.99 1.09
C ASP A 229 -7.58 -1.81 2.27
N ILE A 230 -7.61 -1.22 3.47
CA ILE A 230 -7.17 -1.83 4.73
C ILE A 230 -8.36 -1.95 5.69
N HIS A 231 -9.36 -2.74 5.33
CA HIS A 231 -10.54 -2.97 6.18
C HIS A 231 -10.40 -4.14 7.16
N LEU A 232 -9.94 -5.30 6.70
CA LEU A 232 -10.08 -6.56 7.47
C LEU A 232 -8.75 -7.20 7.85
N ALA A 233 -7.73 -7.01 7.03
CA ALA A 233 -6.41 -7.53 7.27
C ALA A 233 -5.33 -6.56 6.80
N ILE A 234 -4.17 -6.62 7.45
CA ILE A 234 -2.98 -5.87 7.08
C ILE A 234 -1.75 -6.74 7.21
N ILE A 235 -0.72 -6.45 6.42
CA ILE A 235 0.59 -7.08 6.55
C ILE A 235 1.13 -6.88 7.97
N ASN A 236 1.65 -7.94 8.59
CA ASN A 236 2.26 -7.83 9.91
C ASN A 236 3.62 -7.10 9.80
N PRO A 237 3.82 -5.94 10.47
CA PRO A 237 5.09 -5.22 10.43
C PRO A 237 6.28 -6.09 10.88
N GLN A 238 6.10 -6.92 11.91
CA GLN A 238 7.14 -7.81 12.41
C GLN A 238 7.54 -8.85 11.36
N MET A 239 6.59 -9.28 10.53
CA MET A 239 6.90 -10.19 9.42
C MET A 239 7.67 -9.48 8.31
N LEU A 240 7.36 -8.22 8.00
CA LEU A 240 8.14 -7.44 7.03
C LEU A 240 9.58 -7.25 7.49
N GLU A 241 9.79 -6.86 8.75
CA GLU A 241 11.13 -6.75 9.34
C GLU A 241 11.87 -8.08 9.22
N LEU A 242 11.22 -9.19 9.55
CA LEU A 242 11.84 -10.50 9.48
C LEU A 242 12.16 -10.93 8.04
N LEU A 243 11.28 -10.65 7.08
CA LEU A 243 11.48 -10.99 5.67
C LEU A 243 12.54 -10.10 5.01
N PHE A 244 12.76 -8.88 5.47
CA PHE A 244 13.59 -7.87 4.79
C PHE A 244 14.66 -7.23 5.69
N ASP A 245 15.06 -7.91 6.76
CA ASP A 245 16.07 -7.44 7.73
C ASP A 245 17.43 -7.08 7.09
N ASP A 246 17.76 -7.71 5.95
CA ASP A 246 18.96 -7.45 5.16
C ASP A 246 18.80 -6.26 4.18
N VAL A 247 17.59 -5.73 4.01
CA VAL A 247 17.27 -4.64 3.09
C VAL A 247 17.34 -3.30 3.81
N LYS A 248 18.34 -2.49 3.43
CA LYS A 248 18.55 -1.15 4.02
C LYS A 248 17.57 -0.07 3.53
N VAL A 249 16.86 -0.33 2.44
CA VAL A 249 15.93 0.64 1.84
C VAL A 249 14.54 0.39 2.39
N PRO A 250 13.84 1.41 2.91
CA PRO A 250 12.46 1.26 3.35
C PRO A 250 11.59 0.76 2.19
N LEU A 251 10.89 -0.34 2.42
CA LEU A 251 9.88 -0.84 1.49
C LEU A 251 8.60 -0.03 1.68
N GLN A 252 8.05 0.50 0.59
CA GLN A 252 6.89 1.38 0.61
C GLN A 252 5.82 0.92 -0.38
N ILE A 253 4.57 0.95 0.04
CA ILE A 253 3.38 0.81 -0.80
C ILE A 253 3.04 2.21 -1.28
N HIS A 254 3.09 2.40 -2.59
CA HIS A 254 2.72 3.66 -3.23
C HIS A 254 1.29 3.57 -3.74
N THR A 255 0.43 4.47 -3.26
CA THR A 255 -0.96 4.53 -3.69
C THR A 255 -1.44 5.97 -3.85
N GLN A 256 -2.51 6.19 -4.60
CA GLN A 256 -3.14 7.52 -4.64
C GLN A 256 -4.03 7.71 -3.41
N GLU A 257 -4.88 6.74 -3.12
CA GLU A 257 -5.83 6.77 -2.03
C GLU A 257 -5.65 5.54 -1.14
N THR A 258 -5.90 5.68 0.15
CA THR A 258 -5.90 4.56 1.10
C THR A 258 -7.03 4.72 2.08
N ASP A 259 -7.79 3.64 2.26
CA ASP A 259 -8.83 3.55 3.28
C ASP A 259 -8.36 2.60 4.37
N LEU A 260 -8.30 3.12 5.59
CA LEU A 260 -8.04 2.33 6.78
C LEU A 260 -9.28 2.28 7.64
N MET A 261 -9.83 1.09 7.83
CA MET A 261 -10.84 0.87 8.85
C MET A 261 -10.16 0.57 10.17
N PHE A 262 -10.33 1.51 11.10
CA PHE A 262 -9.58 1.55 12.34
C PHE A 262 -10.23 0.65 13.39
N TYR A 263 -9.71 -0.58 13.55
CA TYR A 263 -10.15 -1.53 14.57
C TYR A 263 -9.12 -1.79 15.67
N ASP A 264 -7.83 -1.56 15.39
CA ASP A 264 -6.70 -1.92 16.25
C ASP A 264 -5.49 -0.99 15.94
N ASP A 265 -4.44 -1.02 16.76
CA ASP A 265 -3.21 -0.22 16.55
C ASP A 265 -2.26 -0.80 15.50
N HIS A 266 -2.36 -2.11 15.27
CA HIS A 266 -1.49 -2.83 14.37
C HIS A 266 -1.37 -2.25 12.96
N PRO A 267 -2.45 -1.75 12.31
CA PRO A 267 -2.36 -1.15 10.99
C PRO A 267 -1.44 0.07 10.91
N LEU A 268 -1.25 0.78 12.03
CA LEU A 268 -0.63 2.09 12.03
C LEU A 268 0.88 2.01 11.84
N ASN A 269 1.51 0.92 12.27
CA ASN A 269 2.93 0.70 12.01
C ASN A 269 3.23 0.56 10.51
N ILE A 270 2.35 -0.11 9.76
CA ILE A 270 2.47 -0.17 8.30
C ILE A 270 2.22 1.20 7.68
N VAL A 271 1.18 1.91 8.11
CA VAL A 271 0.89 3.27 7.61
C VAL A 271 2.09 4.20 7.84
N ARG A 272 2.69 4.15 9.03
CA ARG A 272 3.84 4.99 9.38
C ARG A 272 5.09 4.63 8.59
N ASN A 273 5.42 3.36 8.45
CA ASN A 273 6.75 2.97 7.95
C ASN A 273 6.76 2.54 6.49
N HIS A 274 5.62 2.10 5.97
CA HIS A 274 5.52 1.38 4.71
C HIS A 274 4.43 1.91 3.78
N LEU A 275 3.72 3.00 4.11
CA LEU A 275 2.71 3.60 3.23
C LEU A 275 3.13 4.99 2.76
N VAL A 276 2.92 5.25 1.47
CA VAL A 276 2.98 6.59 0.87
C VAL A 276 1.72 6.75 0.01
N ALA A 277 0.80 7.60 0.44
CA ALA A 277 -0.51 7.78 -0.20
C ALA A 277 -0.79 9.27 -0.42
N ASN A 278 -1.34 9.68 -1.58
CA ASN A 278 -1.71 11.09 -1.76
C ASN A 278 -2.84 11.50 -0.80
N GLU A 279 -3.85 10.65 -0.66
CA GLU A 279 -5.00 10.82 0.23
C GLU A 279 -5.09 9.62 1.18
N PHE A 280 -5.35 9.89 2.46
CA PHE A 280 -5.47 8.84 3.46
C PHE A 280 -6.74 9.00 4.31
N ASN A 281 -7.66 8.07 4.14
CA ASN A 281 -8.94 8.02 4.80
C ASN A 281 -8.84 7.06 5.99
N ILE A 282 -9.24 7.54 7.18
CA ILE A 282 -9.30 6.75 8.40
C ILE A 282 -10.75 6.69 8.84
N GLU A 283 -11.36 5.53 8.70
CA GLU A 283 -12.71 5.27 9.18
C GLU A 283 -12.65 4.75 10.62
N PHE A 284 -13.16 5.53 11.58
CA PHE A 284 -13.33 5.04 12.94
C PHE A 284 -14.59 4.17 12.98
N GLY A 285 -14.43 2.90 13.34
CA GLY A 285 -15.57 1.97 13.37
C GLY A 285 -16.71 2.52 14.24
N LYS A 286 -17.96 2.26 13.84
CA LYS A 286 -19.18 2.75 14.52
C LYS A 286 -19.38 2.25 15.97
N ARG A 287 -18.50 1.41 16.50
CA ARG A 287 -18.63 0.87 17.86
C ARG A 287 -18.10 1.91 18.85
N PHE A 288 -18.96 2.41 19.73
CA PHE A 288 -18.69 3.59 20.58
C PHE A 288 -17.76 3.33 21.79
N ASP A 289 -17.20 2.13 21.93
CA ASP A 289 -16.47 1.71 23.12
C ASP A 289 -14.93 1.78 22.97
N PHE A 290 -14.43 2.64 22.07
CA PHE A 290 -12.99 2.80 21.87
C PHE A 290 -12.35 3.71 22.93
N ASP A 291 -11.16 3.33 23.42
CA ASP A 291 -10.31 4.23 24.19
C ASP A 291 -9.79 5.35 23.29
N VAL A 292 -10.52 6.45 23.30
CA VAL A 292 -10.28 7.64 22.48
C VAL A 292 -8.87 8.20 22.69
N GLU A 293 -8.30 8.07 23.89
CA GLU A 293 -7.03 8.72 24.24
C GLU A 293 -5.84 8.00 23.60
N GLU A 294 -5.76 6.68 23.71
CA GLU A 294 -4.66 5.89 23.13
C GLU A 294 -4.59 6.08 21.60
N LYS A 295 -5.74 6.10 20.93
CA LYS A 295 -5.79 6.27 19.47
C LYS A 295 -5.52 7.71 19.05
N ALA A 296 -5.80 8.69 19.92
CA ALA A 296 -5.53 10.09 19.64
C ALA A 296 -4.05 10.32 19.35
N ASP A 297 -3.18 9.78 20.18
CA ASP A 297 -1.72 9.95 20.04
C ASP A 297 -1.22 9.45 18.69
N VAL A 298 -1.75 8.32 18.21
CA VAL A 298 -1.34 7.78 16.92
C VAL A 298 -1.83 8.65 15.76
N VAL A 299 -3.09 9.05 15.77
CA VAL A 299 -3.67 9.91 14.72
C VAL A 299 -2.94 11.25 14.70
N LEU A 300 -2.64 11.80 15.89
CA LEU A 300 -1.85 13.01 16.06
C LEU A 300 -0.44 12.87 15.50
N GLU A 301 0.23 11.75 15.75
CA GLU A 301 1.56 11.49 15.22
C GLU A 301 1.55 11.43 13.68
N ILE A 302 0.55 10.77 13.09
CA ILE A 302 0.38 10.71 11.63
C ILE A 302 0.11 12.11 11.07
N LEU A 303 -0.77 12.89 11.70
CA LEU A 303 -1.06 14.26 11.27
C LEU A 303 0.19 15.14 11.36
N ALA A 304 0.92 15.09 12.47
CA ALA A 304 2.06 15.95 12.76
C ALA A 304 3.30 15.65 11.89
N ASN A 305 3.52 14.36 11.56
CA ASN A 305 4.73 13.92 10.87
C ASN A 305 4.49 13.39 9.44
N GLY A 306 3.24 13.23 9.01
CA GLY A 306 2.90 12.56 7.75
C GLY A 306 2.78 13.47 6.54
N GLY A 307 3.06 14.78 6.63
CA GLY A 307 2.88 15.73 5.53
C GLY A 307 3.81 15.53 4.33
N ASP A 308 4.86 14.72 4.47
CA ASP A 308 5.71 14.24 3.37
C ASP A 308 5.11 13.02 2.65
N LYS A 309 4.26 12.26 3.35
CA LYS A 309 3.61 11.04 2.85
C LYS A 309 2.22 11.32 2.32
N PHE A 310 1.45 12.17 2.99
CA PHE A 310 0.02 12.44 2.75
C PHE A 310 -0.23 13.90 2.41
N SER A 311 -0.94 14.13 1.31
CA SER A 311 -1.37 15.49 0.93
C SER A 311 -2.66 15.90 1.64
N SER A 312 -3.52 14.92 1.93
CA SER A 312 -4.79 15.04 2.64
C SER A 312 -5.03 13.84 3.55
N ILE A 313 -5.66 14.09 4.69
CA ILE A 313 -6.20 13.06 5.58
C ILE A 313 -7.68 13.31 5.81
N TYR A 314 -8.48 12.25 5.72
CA TYR A 314 -9.90 12.26 6.03
C TYR A 314 -10.13 11.37 7.25
N LEU A 315 -10.88 11.87 8.21
CA LEU A 315 -11.16 11.20 9.47
C LEU A 315 -12.67 11.05 9.59
N GLU A 316 -13.18 9.84 9.40
CA GLU A 316 -14.62 9.56 9.36
C GLU A 316 -15.17 8.99 10.66
N TYR A 317 -16.39 9.38 11.02
CA TYR A 317 -17.09 8.95 12.25
C TYR A 317 -16.34 9.31 13.54
N LEU A 318 -15.63 10.44 13.52
CA LEU A 318 -14.80 10.87 14.64
C LEU A 318 -15.63 11.18 15.89
N HIS A 319 -15.23 10.62 17.04
CA HIS A 319 -15.82 10.99 18.33
C HIS A 319 -15.47 12.45 18.67
N SER A 320 -16.42 13.19 19.28
CA SER A 320 -16.26 14.62 19.58
C SER A 320 -15.05 14.93 20.47
N LYS A 321 -14.74 14.04 21.42
CA LYS A 321 -13.53 14.14 22.27
C LYS A 321 -12.25 14.06 21.44
N LEU A 322 -12.14 13.11 20.51
CA LEU A 322 -10.98 12.98 19.63
C LEU A 322 -10.85 14.22 18.73
N TYR A 323 -11.95 14.67 18.14
CA TYR A 323 -11.96 15.91 17.37
C TYR A 323 -11.39 17.09 18.16
N ASN A 324 -11.85 17.31 19.40
CA ASN A 324 -11.35 18.42 20.22
C ASN A 324 -9.84 18.30 20.48
N LEU A 325 -9.36 17.10 20.79
CA LEU A 325 -7.92 16.85 20.98
C LEU A 325 -7.11 17.15 19.71
N LEU A 326 -7.61 16.75 18.54
CA LEU A 326 -6.96 17.03 17.26
C LEU A 326 -6.92 18.54 16.97
N ILE A 327 -8.03 19.25 17.19
CA ILE A 327 -8.10 20.71 17.01
C ILE A 327 -7.16 21.44 17.95
N GLU A 328 -7.16 21.08 19.24
CA GLU A 328 -6.27 21.66 20.24
C GLU A 328 -4.81 21.45 19.86
N HIS A 329 -4.44 20.25 19.41
CA HIS A 329 -3.09 19.95 18.97
C HIS A 329 -2.68 20.74 17.73
N ILE A 330 -3.54 20.83 16.71
CA ILE A 330 -3.27 21.62 15.49
C ILE A 330 -3.02 23.10 15.83
N VAL A 331 -3.82 23.65 16.75
CA VAL A 331 -3.70 25.05 17.19
C VAL A 331 -2.45 25.27 18.05
N ALA A 332 -2.10 24.30 18.91
CA ALA A 332 -1.04 24.42 19.91
C ALA A 332 0.33 23.85 19.50
N SER A 333 0.45 23.18 18.36
CA SER A 333 1.73 22.65 17.91
C SER A 333 2.68 23.77 17.44
N GLN A 334 3.94 23.70 17.88
CA GLN A 334 5.00 24.66 17.52
C GLN A 334 5.75 24.26 16.25
N ASP A 335 5.92 22.94 16.02
CA ASP A 335 6.51 22.41 14.80
C ASP A 335 5.44 21.75 13.95
N ILE A 336 4.99 22.49 12.95
CA ILE A 336 3.97 22.06 11.99
C ILE A 336 4.53 21.99 10.57
N THR A 337 5.86 22.02 10.43
CA THR A 337 6.52 22.00 9.11
C THR A 337 6.29 20.68 8.36
N LYS A 338 6.10 19.59 9.11
CA LYS A 338 5.82 18.24 8.61
C LYS A 338 4.34 17.85 8.70
N MET A 339 3.47 18.77 9.15
CA MET A 339 2.07 18.46 9.38
C MET A 339 1.30 18.35 8.06
N VAL A 340 0.33 17.44 8.00
CA VAL A 340 -0.57 17.30 6.85
C VAL A 340 -1.42 18.57 6.69
N LYS A 341 -1.44 19.13 5.47
CA LYS A 341 -2.00 20.47 5.21
C LYS A 341 -3.52 20.49 5.06
N LYS A 342 -4.12 19.38 4.63
CA LYS A 342 -5.57 19.25 4.40
C LYS A 342 -6.12 18.17 5.31
N ILE A 343 -7.03 18.54 6.22
CA ILE A 343 -7.60 17.62 7.20
C ILE A 343 -9.13 17.72 7.11
N HIS A 344 -9.77 16.61 6.77
CA HIS A 344 -11.21 16.53 6.60
C HIS A 344 -11.80 15.71 7.74
N PHE A 345 -12.87 16.20 8.38
CA PHE A 345 -13.61 15.44 9.38
C PHE A 345 -14.99 15.09 8.84
N GLU A 346 -15.26 13.81 8.68
CA GLU A 346 -16.57 13.33 8.24
C GLU A 346 -17.33 12.67 9.40
N GLY A 347 -18.66 12.81 9.38
CA GLY A 347 -19.54 12.05 10.26
C GLY A 347 -19.46 12.38 11.73
N MET A 348 -19.28 13.66 12.07
CA MET A 348 -19.23 14.08 13.46
C MET A 348 -20.61 14.05 14.12
N TYR A 349 -20.68 13.42 15.29
CA TYR A 349 -21.85 13.46 16.16
C TYR A 349 -21.63 14.48 17.29
N GLY A 350 -22.10 15.71 17.10
CA GLY A 350 -22.14 16.71 18.17
C GLY A 350 -21.91 18.15 17.72
N PRO A 351 -22.11 19.12 18.62
CA PRO A 351 -21.81 20.51 18.32
C PRO A 351 -20.31 20.68 18.10
N LEU A 352 -19.92 21.29 16.97
CA LEU A 352 -18.54 21.74 16.76
C LEU A 352 -18.22 22.79 17.83
N ILE A 353 -17.21 22.52 18.65
CA ILE A 353 -16.65 23.56 19.50
C ILE A 353 -15.96 24.55 18.54
N SER A 354 -16.55 25.74 18.43
CA SER A 354 -15.93 26.85 17.71
C SER A 354 -14.67 27.24 18.45
N SER A 355 -13.52 26.80 17.92
CA SER A 355 -12.22 27.35 18.28
C SER A 355 -12.23 28.84 17.98
N GLU A 356 -11.70 29.66 18.90
CA GLU A 356 -11.52 31.10 18.68
C GLU A 356 -10.58 31.38 17.50
N ASN A 357 -9.80 30.37 17.08
CA ASN A 357 -8.87 30.44 15.95
C ASN A 357 -9.51 29.99 14.61
N ALA A 358 -10.81 29.70 14.60
CA ALA A 358 -11.52 29.37 13.37
C ALA A 358 -11.88 30.64 12.59
N ILE A 359 -11.41 30.73 11.35
CA ILE A 359 -11.72 31.82 10.41
C ILE A 359 -12.48 31.28 9.20
N ASN A 360 -13.09 32.18 8.41
CA ASN A 360 -13.77 31.86 7.15
C ASN A 360 -14.85 30.76 7.27
N VAL A 361 -15.60 30.79 8.37
CA VAL A 361 -16.65 29.80 8.63
C VAL A 361 -17.78 29.94 7.61
N LYS A 362 -18.06 28.86 6.89
CA LYS A 362 -19.13 28.72 5.93
C LYS A 362 -19.98 27.49 6.27
N ILE A 363 -21.29 27.62 6.09
CA ILE A 363 -22.23 26.51 6.22
C ILE A 363 -22.83 26.28 4.84
N GLU A 364 -22.75 25.05 4.37
CA GLU A 364 -23.36 24.57 3.14
C GLU A 364 -24.35 23.46 3.46
N VAL A 365 -25.40 23.32 2.66
CA VAL A 365 -26.36 22.22 2.76
C VAL A 365 -26.36 21.50 1.42
N ILE A 366 -25.94 20.23 1.40
CA ILE A 366 -25.87 19.39 0.21
C ILE A 366 -26.66 18.11 0.53
N ASP A 367 -27.68 17.79 -0.25
CA ASP A 367 -28.53 16.60 -0.06
C ASP A 367 -29.08 16.44 1.37
N ASN A 368 -29.56 17.53 1.96
CA ASN A 368 -30.02 17.63 3.36
C ASN A 368 -28.94 17.40 4.44
N ILE A 369 -27.67 17.37 4.04
CA ILE A 369 -26.53 17.25 4.95
C ILE A 369 -25.92 18.63 5.15
N LYS A 370 -25.88 19.10 6.40
CA LYS A 370 -25.22 20.36 6.78
C LYS A 370 -23.73 20.11 6.86
N ILE A 371 -22.93 20.88 6.12
CA ILE A 371 -21.47 20.83 6.12
C ILE A 371 -20.95 22.17 6.60
N THR A 372 -20.12 22.16 7.64
CA THR A 372 -19.42 23.37 8.11
C THR A 372 -17.97 23.33 7.63
N LYS A 373 -17.60 24.31 6.80
CA LYS A 373 -16.24 24.51 6.31
C LYS A 373 -15.61 25.70 7.01
N PHE A 374 -14.39 25.57 7.49
CA PHE A 374 -13.66 26.65 8.15
C PHE A 374 -12.16 26.44 8.01
N GLN A 375 -11.39 27.43 8.45
CA GLN A 375 -9.94 27.39 8.47
C GLN A 375 -9.44 27.57 9.89
N LEU A 376 -8.49 26.74 10.31
CA LEU A 376 -7.78 26.90 11.59
C LEU A 376 -6.46 27.59 11.35
N VAL A 377 -6.25 28.69 12.07
CA VAL A 377 -4.98 29.40 12.10
C VAL A 377 -4.15 28.87 13.25
N ASN A 378 -2.92 28.40 12.98
CA ASN A 378 -2.03 27.99 14.06
C ASN A 378 -1.64 29.21 14.92
N LYS A 379 -1.65 29.02 16.25
CA LYS A 379 -1.41 30.11 17.21
C LYS A 379 0.01 30.67 17.13
N TYR A 380 0.99 29.84 16.78
CA TYR A 380 2.41 30.19 16.74
C TYR A 380 2.89 30.62 15.34
N ASN A 381 2.19 30.17 14.28
CA ASN A 381 2.48 30.56 12.90
C ASN A 381 1.20 30.82 12.09
N PRO A 382 0.69 32.07 12.10
CA PRO A 382 -0.56 32.42 11.41
C PRO A 382 -0.56 32.24 9.89
N LYS A 383 0.61 32.04 9.26
CA LYS A 383 0.71 31.75 7.83
C LYS A 383 0.29 30.30 7.50
N ILE A 384 0.26 29.43 8.50
CA ILE A 384 -0.12 28.04 8.33
C ILE A 384 -1.59 27.92 8.69
N VAL A 385 -2.37 27.56 7.68
CA VAL A 385 -3.82 27.50 7.72
C VAL A 385 -4.24 26.10 7.33
N PHE A 386 -5.04 25.47 8.18
CA PHE A 386 -5.60 24.14 7.93
C PHE A 386 -7.04 24.30 7.48
N SER A 387 -7.35 23.76 6.30
CA SER A 387 -8.73 23.69 5.84
C SER A 387 -9.43 22.54 6.55
N VAL A 388 -10.57 22.83 7.16
CA VAL A 388 -11.39 21.87 7.88
C VAL A 388 -12.79 21.85 7.29
N SER A 389 -13.29 20.65 7.00
CA SER A 389 -14.68 20.40 6.62
C SER A 389 -15.28 19.42 7.62
N ALA A 390 -16.44 19.74 8.16
CA ALA A 390 -17.15 18.92 9.14
C ALA A 390 -18.58 18.63 8.66
N LYS A 391 -18.88 17.35 8.40
CA LYS A 391 -20.20 16.88 8.00
C LYS A 391 -21.07 16.60 9.22
N HIS A 392 -22.21 17.27 9.31
CA HIS A 392 -23.17 17.11 10.41
C HIS A 392 -24.29 16.18 9.97
N PHE A 393 -24.39 15.03 10.62
CA PHE A 393 -25.60 14.24 10.53
C PHE A 393 -26.65 14.88 11.45
N ASN A 394 -27.72 15.43 10.86
CA ASN A 394 -28.90 15.74 11.63
C ASN A 394 -29.27 14.46 12.39
N LYS A 395 -29.43 14.53 13.72
CA LYS A 395 -30.07 13.43 14.44
C LYS A 395 -31.39 13.23 13.73
N ILE A 396 -31.53 12.12 13.01
CA ILE A 396 -32.82 11.66 12.54
C ILE A 396 -33.53 11.30 13.84
N HIS A 397 -34.21 12.29 14.41
CA HIS A 397 -35.02 12.07 15.58
C HIS A 397 -36.04 11.02 15.17
N ALA A 398 -36.04 9.90 15.89
CA ALA A 398 -37.17 8.99 15.83
C ALA A 398 -38.43 9.86 16.07
N PRO A 399 -39.49 9.70 15.25
CA PRO A 399 -40.66 10.56 15.32
C PRO A 399 -41.17 10.66 16.76
N GLY A 400 -41.12 11.86 17.34
CA GLY A 400 -41.54 12.13 18.73
C GLY A 400 -40.49 12.78 19.66
N GLN A 401 -39.24 13.02 19.24
CA GLN A 401 -38.28 13.82 20.03
C GLN A 401 -38.22 15.28 19.57
N GLU A 402 -38.50 16.21 20.49
CA GLU A 402 -38.45 17.66 20.25
C GLU A 402 -37.01 18.15 19.97
N ASN A 403 -36.89 19.09 19.04
CA ASN A 403 -35.64 19.68 18.56
C ASN A 403 -34.89 20.39 19.71
N CYS A 404 -33.73 19.85 20.11
CA CYS A 404 -32.76 20.62 20.88
C CYS A 404 -31.95 21.48 19.91
N GLU A 405 -32.16 22.80 19.91
CA GLU A 405 -31.27 23.74 19.21
C GLU A 405 -29.83 23.55 19.71
N THR A 406 -28.90 23.27 18.80
CA THR A 406 -27.49 23.11 19.17
C THR A 406 -26.85 24.48 19.40
N GLY A 407 -26.00 24.61 20.42
CA GLY A 407 -25.35 25.89 20.80
C GLY A 407 -24.49 26.56 19.72
N VAL A 408 -24.18 25.86 18.62
CA VAL A 408 -23.47 26.42 17.45
C VAL A 408 -24.32 27.45 16.72
N ASP A 409 -25.63 27.19 16.57
CA ASP A 409 -26.54 28.11 15.86
C ASP A 409 -26.73 29.41 16.65
N ALA A 410 -26.62 29.38 17.98
CA ALA A 410 -26.68 30.55 18.84
C ALA A 410 -25.43 31.45 18.77
N LYS A 411 -24.22 30.87 18.62
CA LYS A 411 -22.96 31.63 18.54
C LYS A 411 -22.75 32.23 17.14
N ILE A 412 -23.16 31.54 16.07
CA ILE A 412 -23.06 32.05 14.68
C ILE A 412 -23.97 33.25 14.45
N ARG A 413 -25.15 33.30 15.09
CA ARG A 413 -26.02 34.49 15.08
C ARG A 413 -25.44 35.71 15.80
N ARG A 414 -24.36 35.55 16.60
CA ARG A 414 -23.65 36.66 17.24
C ARG A 414 -22.44 37.17 16.45
N ILE A 415 -21.97 36.42 15.45
CA ILE A 415 -20.81 36.76 14.61
C ILE A 415 -21.24 37.43 13.30
N LYS A 416 -22.45 37.13 12.81
CA LYS A 416 -23.15 37.98 11.82
C LYS A 416 -23.82 39.15 12.53
#